data_AF-A0A497EHT5-F1
#
_entry.id   AF-A0A497EHT5-F1
#
_cell.length_a   1.000
_cell.length_b   1.000
_cell.length_c   1.000
_cell.angle_alpha   90.00
_cell.angle_beta   90.00
_cell.angle_gamma   90.00
#
_symmetry.space_group_name_H-M   'P 1'
#
loop_
_entity.id
_entity.type
_entity.pdbx_description
1 polymer ?
#
loop_
_entity_poly.entity_id
_entity_poly.type
_entity_poly.pdbx_seq_one_letter_code
_entity_poly.pdbx_strand_id
1 'polypeptide(L)'
;ILAGVSRLTGEGTINTHGIVSDIDLVFDSTHGLSQVITLDGQPGQNITINLSQDDTGALGAGYAGEGTLAIRDGVSLESTDGYLGYKSGATGQVTVDGSGSTWTMNHGTGSLCIADYGQGMMSITNGGQVSCGRADIGRESGSSGQVTVDGNGSTWIVNGVDWWWKVLGLKVGCYGQGTLDITNGGVVISNAEDSVNYLGYGAGSSGVITVDGSGSRLVISNLYIGGTHYCSGGTGELTVSNGGNVEVNERLTIWGSGRVNIDATSRISVCDALVLKQDSSLTAEEGATIHMTGAAFRNESDNSSNLAGLACLTMIFEGQSGIVDTFEVAGEDKGVVMEGFSTDNFLLGTLQLGGSTAGKIQLVDDFDNQPGFSGSEALYVNNLIMNAGASIYLNGLNLYYLNGAGPKQYFRGDSNLDGIVDDGDLNIILSDWGSSVPPGNPRADLTGDLLIDDGDLNLLLIDWGKGIGPASSGAVPEPGTMVLLLGGLGILLRKGRE
;
A
#
# COMPACT_ATOMS: atom_id res chain seq x y z
N ILE A 1 -1.52 -36.57 -12.83
CA ILE A 1 -1.12 -36.64 -14.27
C ILE A 1 -0.78 -35.23 -14.73
N LEU A 2 0.32 -35.05 -15.48
CA LEU A 2 0.61 -33.80 -16.19
C LEU A 2 0.81 -34.14 -17.68
N ALA A 3 -0.26 -34.08 -18.46
CA ALA A 3 -0.24 -34.50 -19.85
C ALA A 3 -1.42 -33.92 -20.64
N GLY A 4 -1.17 -33.61 -21.91
CA GLY A 4 -2.21 -33.24 -22.86
C GLY A 4 -2.90 -34.49 -23.43
N VAL A 5 -4.16 -34.34 -23.83
CA VAL A 5 -5.00 -35.46 -24.32
C VAL A 5 -4.35 -36.16 -25.52
N SER A 6 -3.72 -35.40 -26.42
CA SER A 6 -3.02 -35.92 -27.60
C SER A 6 -1.80 -36.78 -27.29
N ARG A 7 -1.26 -36.69 -26.05
CA ARG A 7 -0.08 -37.43 -25.61
C ARG A 7 -0.43 -38.68 -24.79
N LEU A 8 -1.68 -38.84 -24.41
CA LEU A 8 -2.19 -40.05 -23.75
C LEU A 8 -2.70 -41.00 -24.83
N THR A 9 -1.86 -41.93 -25.30
CA THR A 9 -2.19 -42.87 -26.39
C THR A 9 -2.31 -44.30 -25.90
N GLY A 10 -3.03 -45.16 -26.65
CA GLY A 10 -3.23 -46.56 -26.32
C GLY A 10 -4.56 -46.85 -25.62
N GLU A 11 -4.65 -48.03 -25.01
CA GLU A 11 -5.86 -48.53 -24.35
C GLU A 11 -5.59 -48.81 -22.87
N GLY A 12 -6.55 -48.54 -21.98
CA GLY A 12 -6.46 -48.95 -20.58
C GLY A 12 -7.13 -48.00 -19.59
N THR A 13 -6.78 -48.14 -18.31
CA THR A 13 -7.33 -47.31 -17.23
C THR A 13 -6.22 -46.62 -16.47
N ILE A 14 -6.37 -45.32 -16.21
CA ILE A 14 -5.49 -44.52 -15.37
C ILE A 14 -6.28 -44.09 -14.14
N ASN A 15 -5.81 -44.47 -12.94
CA ASN A 15 -6.35 -43.95 -11.68
C ASN A 15 -5.44 -42.82 -11.20
N THR A 16 -5.99 -41.66 -10.87
CA THR A 16 -5.19 -40.51 -10.44
C THR A 16 -5.95 -39.63 -9.45
N HIS A 17 -5.19 -38.90 -8.64
CA HIS A 17 -5.69 -38.02 -7.59
C HIS A 17 -5.57 -36.52 -7.93
N GLY A 18 -4.90 -36.22 -9.03
CA GLY A 18 -4.75 -34.87 -9.56
C GLY A 18 -4.39 -34.93 -11.05
N ILE A 19 -4.81 -33.92 -11.79
CA ILE A 19 -4.58 -33.83 -13.22
C ILE A 19 -4.37 -32.39 -13.66
N VAL A 20 -3.34 -32.16 -14.47
CA VAL A 20 -3.17 -30.96 -15.29
C VAL A 20 -3.21 -31.43 -16.73
N SER A 21 -4.28 -31.09 -17.45
CA SER A 21 -4.54 -31.60 -18.80
C SER A 21 -5.33 -30.62 -19.67
N ASP A 22 -5.46 -30.97 -20.95
CA ASP A 22 -6.27 -30.28 -21.96
C ASP A 22 -7.73 -30.79 -21.95
N ILE A 23 -8.25 -31.14 -20.76
CA ILE A 23 -9.60 -31.68 -20.56
C ILE A 23 -10.40 -30.65 -19.79
N ASP A 24 -11.66 -30.47 -20.17
CA ASP A 24 -12.61 -29.67 -19.42
C ASP A 24 -13.13 -30.44 -18.21
N LEU A 25 -12.87 -29.90 -17.01
CA LEU A 25 -13.27 -30.49 -15.73
C LEU A 25 -14.33 -29.64 -15.05
N VAL A 26 -15.35 -30.29 -14.49
CA VAL A 26 -16.39 -29.62 -13.72
C VAL A 26 -16.55 -30.29 -12.36
N PHE A 27 -16.32 -29.54 -11.29
CA PHE A 27 -16.58 -29.93 -9.91
C PHE A 27 -17.77 -29.11 -9.40
N ASP A 28 -18.90 -29.78 -9.25
CA ASP A 28 -20.13 -29.19 -8.75
C ASP A 28 -20.93 -30.22 -7.94
N SER A 29 -22.09 -29.80 -7.43
CA SER A 29 -22.97 -30.64 -6.62
C SER A 29 -23.44 -31.92 -7.34
N THR A 30 -23.37 -31.96 -8.68
CA THR A 30 -23.80 -33.10 -9.50
C THR A 30 -22.65 -34.03 -9.89
N HIS A 31 -21.47 -33.47 -10.17
CA HIS A 31 -20.29 -34.21 -10.60
C HIS A 31 -19.44 -34.70 -9.42
N GLY A 32 -19.45 -33.98 -8.28
CA GLY A 32 -18.65 -34.31 -7.10
C GLY A 32 -17.14 -34.22 -7.34
N LEU A 33 -16.35 -34.86 -6.47
CA LEU A 33 -14.87 -34.84 -6.49
C LEU A 33 -14.25 -35.98 -7.31
N SER A 34 -15.07 -36.91 -7.81
CA SER A 34 -14.61 -38.04 -8.60
C SER A 34 -15.24 -38.03 -9.97
N GLN A 35 -14.43 -38.16 -11.01
CA GLN A 35 -14.88 -38.16 -12.40
C GLN A 35 -14.28 -39.33 -13.17
N VAL A 36 -15.08 -39.89 -14.07
CA VAL A 36 -14.62 -40.91 -15.02
C VAL A 36 -14.64 -40.28 -16.40
N ILE A 37 -13.47 -40.15 -17.01
CA ILE A 37 -13.29 -39.50 -18.31
C ILE A 37 -12.80 -40.55 -19.30
N THR A 38 -13.45 -40.63 -20.47
CA THR A 38 -13.00 -41.51 -21.55
C THR A 38 -12.32 -40.68 -22.62
N LEU A 39 -11.10 -41.07 -23.00
CA LEU A 39 -10.36 -40.53 -24.13
C LEU A 39 -10.37 -41.57 -25.26
N ASP A 40 -11.10 -41.26 -26.33
CA ASP A 40 -11.24 -42.11 -27.52
C ASP A 40 -11.22 -41.32 -28.84
N GLY A 41 -10.78 -40.06 -28.78
CA GLY A 41 -10.80 -39.13 -29.91
C GLY A 41 -9.66 -39.31 -30.93
N GLN A 42 -8.63 -40.09 -30.61
CA GLN A 42 -7.47 -40.35 -31.48
C GLN A 42 -7.42 -41.81 -31.96
N PRO A 43 -6.85 -42.10 -33.14
CA PRO A 43 -6.68 -43.48 -33.60
C PRO A 43 -5.90 -44.35 -32.59
N GLY A 44 -6.51 -45.44 -32.15
CA GLY A 44 -5.92 -46.35 -31.16
C GLY A 44 -5.92 -45.81 -29.73
N GLN A 45 -6.73 -44.80 -29.44
CA GLN A 45 -6.96 -44.28 -28.10
C GLN A 45 -8.26 -44.85 -27.53
N ASN A 46 -8.19 -45.47 -26.35
CA ASN A 46 -9.33 -45.89 -25.55
C ASN A 46 -8.91 -45.94 -24.08
N ILE A 47 -8.73 -44.77 -23.49
CA ILE A 47 -8.22 -44.61 -22.12
C ILE A 47 -9.37 -44.15 -21.23
N THR A 48 -9.60 -44.87 -20.14
CA THR A 48 -10.47 -44.42 -19.05
C THR A 48 -9.62 -43.79 -17.96
N ILE A 49 -9.86 -42.54 -17.63
CA ILE A 49 -9.25 -41.85 -16.49
C ILE A 49 -10.26 -41.84 -15.35
N ASN A 50 -9.92 -42.49 -14.25
CA ASN A 50 -10.62 -42.37 -12.98
C ASN A 50 -9.91 -41.32 -12.15
N LEU A 51 -10.45 -40.10 -12.14
CA LEU A 51 -9.99 -39.02 -11.29
C LEU A 51 -10.71 -39.12 -9.94
N SER A 52 -9.97 -39.17 -8.84
CA SER A 52 -10.50 -39.10 -7.48
C SER A 52 -9.75 -38.04 -6.71
N GLN A 53 -10.29 -36.82 -6.68
CA GLN A 53 -9.63 -35.68 -6.10
C GLN A 53 -9.63 -35.74 -4.56
N ASP A 54 -8.45 -35.80 -3.93
CA ASP A 54 -8.28 -35.95 -2.47
C ASP A 54 -7.00 -35.31 -1.89
N ASP A 55 -6.69 -34.05 -2.25
CA ASP A 55 -5.51 -33.26 -1.81
C ASP A 55 -4.12 -33.71 -2.30
N THR A 56 -3.94 -34.98 -2.67
CA THR A 56 -2.61 -35.58 -2.89
C THR A 56 -1.99 -35.32 -4.26
N GLY A 57 -2.70 -34.68 -5.19
CA GLY A 57 -2.23 -34.41 -6.54
C GLY A 57 -2.39 -32.97 -6.98
N ALA A 58 -1.48 -32.51 -7.84
CA ALA A 58 -1.61 -31.22 -8.51
C ALA A 58 -2.82 -31.21 -9.44
N LEU A 59 -3.49 -30.06 -9.52
CA LEU A 59 -4.66 -29.85 -10.36
C LEU A 59 -4.48 -28.63 -11.26
N GLY A 60 -5.05 -28.66 -12.45
CA GLY A 60 -4.91 -27.54 -13.36
C GLY A 60 -5.60 -27.72 -14.69
N ALA A 61 -5.52 -26.66 -15.50
CA ALA A 61 -6.18 -26.56 -16.79
C ALA A 61 -5.18 -26.13 -17.87
N GLY A 62 -5.24 -26.75 -19.04
CA GLY A 62 -4.35 -26.47 -20.18
C GLY A 62 -2.92 -26.94 -19.92
N TYR A 63 -2.59 -28.18 -20.31
CA TYR A 63 -1.23 -28.71 -20.20
C TYR A 63 -0.35 -28.26 -21.38
N ALA A 64 -0.80 -28.53 -22.61
CA ALA A 64 -0.11 -28.16 -23.85
C ALA A 64 -1.07 -27.67 -24.95
N GLY A 65 -2.38 -27.75 -24.70
CA GLY A 65 -3.43 -27.14 -25.49
C GLY A 65 -4.37 -26.34 -24.59
N GLU A 66 -5.65 -26.36 -24.92
CA GLU A 66 -6.69 -25.66 -24.16
C GLU A 66 -7.35 -26.61 -23.15
N GLY A 67 -7.69 -26.10 -21.97
CA GLY A 67 -8.50 -26.83 -21.01
C GLY A 67 -9.14 -25.89 -19.99
N THR A 68 -10.26 -26.32 -19.43
CA THR A 68 -11.01 -25.56 -18.42
C THR A 68 -11.21 -26.35 -17.13
N LEU A 69 -11.34 -25.64 -16.01
CA LEU A 69 -11.69 -26.19 -14.71
C LEU A 69 -12.74 -25.29 -14.04
N ALA A 70 -13.94 -25.80 -13.83
CA ALA A 70 -15.01 -25.12 -13.13
C ALA A 70 -15.23 -25.73 -11.74
N ILE A 71 -15.28 -24.88 -10.71
CA ILE A 71 -15.57 -25.25 -9.32
C ILE A 71 -16.77 -24.41 -8.88
N ARG A 72 -17.91 -25.04 -8.62
CA ARG A 72 -19.17 -24.34 -8.35
C ARG A 72 -20.10 -25.12 -7.42
N ASP A 73 -21.27 -24.53 -7.14
CA ASP A 73 -22.34 -25.11 -6.33
C ASP A 73 -21.90 -25.53 -4.90
N GLY A 74 -20.95 -24.80 -4.31
CA GLY A 74 -20.54 -25.02 -2.92
C GLY A 74 -19.55 -26.17 -2.72
N VAL A 75 -18.91 -26.66 -3.79
CA VAL A 75 -17.92 -27.74 -3.71
C VAL A 75 -16.57 -27.21 -3.25
N SER A 76 -15.93 -27.94 -2.32
CA SER A 76 -14.57 -27.67 -1.87
C SER A 76 -13.56 -28.63 -2.49
N LEU A 77 -12.50 -28.06 -3.07
CA LEU A 77 -11.45 -28.77 -3.76
C LEU A 77 -10.09 -28.51 -3.10
N GLU A 78 -9.27 -29.54 -2.94
CA GLU A 78 -7.92 -29.40 -2.38
C GLU A 78 -6.89 -29.98 -3.34
N SER A 79 -5.77 -29.33 -3.66
CA SER A 79 -4.72 -29.95 -4.50
C SER A 79 -3.34 -29.70 -3.92
N THR A 80 -2.30 -30.41 -4.33
CA THR A 80 -0.95 -30.07 -3.83
C THR A 80 -0.49 -28.71 -4.38
N ASP A 81 -0.78 -28.46 -5.66
CA ASP A 81 -0.46 -27.25 -6.41
C ASP A 81 -1.55 -26.99 -7.46
N GLY A 82 -1.56 -25.77 -8.01
CA GLY A 82 -2.43 -25.32 -9.08
C GLY A 82 -1.66 -24.86 -10.31
N TYR A 83 -2.07 -25.28 -11.52
CA TYR A 83 -1.43 -24.87 -12.78
C TYR A 83 -2.44 -24.46 -13.85
N LEU A 84 -2.26 -23.30 -14.45
CA LEU A 84 -3.04 -22.85 -15.61
C LEU A 84 -2.08 -22.50 -16.74
N GLY A 85 -2.28 -23.07 -17.94
CA GLY A 85 -1.39 -22.80 -19.07
C GLY A 85 0.03 -23.30 -18.83
N TYR A 86 0.18 -24.60 -18.60
CA TYR A 86 1.40 -25.23 -18.10
C TYR A 86 2.58 -25.25 -19.10
N LYS A 87 2.32 -25.36 -20.42
CA LYS A 87 3.36 -25.30 -21.47
C LYS A 87 3.19 -24.08 -22.35
N SER A 88 4.27 -23.75 -23.08
CA SER A 88 4.22 -22.74 -24.14
C SER A 88 3.13 -23.09 -25.16
N GLY A 89 2.29 -22.11 -25.48
CA GLY A 89 1.13 -22.27 -26.36
C GLY A 89 -0.12 -22.89 -25.73
N ALA A 90 -0.07 -23.32 -24.45
CA ALA A 90 -1.25 -23.81 -23.74
C ALA A 90 -2.13 -22.65 -23.25
N THR A 91 -3.43 -22.89 -23.11
CA THR A 91 -4.39 -21.98 -22.50
C THR A 91 -5.15 -22.71 -21.40
N GLY A 92 -5.01 -22.26 -20.16
CA GLY A 92 -5.74 -22.80 -19.01
C GLY A 92 -6.75 -21.80 -18.47
N GLN A 93 -7.99 -22.22 -18.27
CA GLN A 93 -9.02 -21.39 -17.64
C GLN A 93 -9.57 -22.05 -16.37
N VAL A 94 -9.64 -21.31 -15.27
CA VAL A 94 -10.27 -21.76 -14.02
C VAL A 94 -11.36 -20.78 -13.59
N THR A 95 -12.50 -21.31 -13.19
CA THR A 95 -13.58 -20.52 -12.58
C THR A 95 -13.92 -21.13 -11.22
N VAL A 96 -13.86 -20.33 -10.15
CA VAL A 96 -14.34 -20.67 -8.81
C VAL A 96 -15.52 -19.77 -8.49
N ASP A 97 -16.73 -20.32 -8.62
CA ASP A 97 -17.96 -19.54 -8.62
C ASP A 97 -18.94 -20.00 -7.54
N GLY A 98 -19.51 -19.02 -6.83
CA GLY A 98 -20.58 -19.24 -5.87
C GLY A 98 -20.09 -19.47 -4.44
N SER A 99 -20.93 -19.08 -3.49
CA SER A 99 -20.65 -19.21 -2.06
C SER A 99 -20.40 -20.67 -1.66
N GLY A 100 -19.32 -20.88 -0.91
CA GLY A 100 -18.88 -22.21 -0.46
C GLY A 100 -18.05 -22.98 -1.47
N SER A 101 -17.96 -22.51 -2.73
CA SER A 101 -17.06 -23.10 -3.72
C SER A 101 -15.63 -22.70 -3.39
N THR A 102 -14.75 -23.68 -3.17
CA THR A 102 -13.36 -23.40 -2.75
C THR A 102 -12.33 -24.20 -3.54
N TRP A 103 -11.15 -23.60 -3.73
CA TRP A 103 -9.96 -24.29 -4.21
C TRP A 103 -8.76 -23.96 -3.33
N THR A 104 -8.26 -24.96 -2.60
CA THR A 104 -7.17 -24.79 -1.62
C THR A 104 -5.96 -25.63 -1.99
N MET A 105 -4.78 -25.03 -2.06
CA MET A 105 -3.55 -25.74 -2.41
C MET A 105 -2.77 -26.11 -1.16
N ASN A 106 -2.64 -27.41 -0.88
CA ASN A 106 -1.87 -28.01 0.22
C ASN A 106 -2.17 -27.28 1.54
N HIS A 107 -3.45 -27.25 1.90
CA HIS A 107 -3.98 -26.51 3.05
C HIS A 107 -3.49 -25.04 3.14
N GLY A 108 -3.39 -24.37 1.99
CA GLY A 108 -2.93 -22.98 1.88
C GLY A 108 -1.41 -22.80 1.84
N THR A 109 -0.63 -23.86 1.63
CA THR A 109 0.85 -23.79 1.56
C THR A 109 1.42 -24.13 0.18
N GLY A 110 0.59 -24.65 -0.72
CA GLY A 110 0.97 -25.06 -2.08
C GLY A 110 1.10 -23.88 -3.04
N SER A 111 1.67 -24.13 -4.22
CA SER A 111 1.88 -23.07 -5.22
C SER A 111 0.72 -23.01 -6.21
N LEU A 112 0.33 -21.80 -6.61
CA LEU A 112 -0.58 -21.56 -7.72
C LEU A 112 0.15 -20.78 -8.82
N CYS A 113 0.28 -21.39 -10.00
CA CYS A 113 0.91 -20.78 -11.16
C CYS A 113 -0.14 -20.50 -12.24
N ILE A 114 -0.49 -19.23 -12.41
CA ILE A 114 -1.35 -18.76 -13.50
C ILE A 114 -0.46 -18.33 -14.66
N ALA A 115 -0.57 -19.05 -15.77
CA ALA A 115 0.32 -18.94 -16.92
C ALA A 115 1.77 -19.31 -16.56
N ASP A 116 2.03 -20.62 -16.42
CA ASP A 116 3.40 -21.11 -16.16
C ASP A 116 4.31 -20.78 -17.34
N TYR A 117 4.01 -21.31 -18.54
CA TYR A 117 4.69 -20.99 -19.79
C TYR A 117 3.74 -20.51 -20.90
N GLY A 118 2.43 -20.69 -20.72
CA GLY A 118 1.38 -20.38 -21.70
C GLY A 118 0.53 -19.18 -21.32
N GLN A 119 -0.78 -19.33 -21.50
CA GLN A 119 -1.81 -18.38 -21.09
C GLN A 119 -2.64 -18.98 -19.96
N GLY A 120 -2.95 -18.18 -18.94
CA GLY A 120 -3.72 -18.62 -17.78
C GLY A 120 -4.77 -17.58 -17.40
N MET A 121 -6.01 -18.00 -17.19
CA MET A 121 -7.10 -17.13 -16.77
C MET A 121 -7.80 -17.73 -15.56
N MET A 122 -7.91 -16.99 -14.48
CA MET A 122 -8.65 -17.41 -13.29
C MET A 122 -9.71 -16.38 -12.90
N SER A 123 -10.94 -16.83 -12.67
CA SER A 123 -12.03 -15.99 -12.15
C SER A 123 -12.53 -16.53 -10.83
N ILE A 124 -12.62 -15.66 -9.82
CA ILE A 124 -13.18 -15.96 -8.49
C ILE A 124 -14.38 -15.04 -8.30
N THR A 125 -15.58 -15.61 -8.32
CA THR A 125 -16.84 -14.86 -8.46
C THR A 125 -17.92 -15.33 -7.49
N ASN A 126 -18.91 -14.47 -7.24
CA ASN A 126 -20.13 -14.78 -6.49
C ASN A 126 -19.89 -15.43 -5.12
N GLY A 127 -18.81 -15.05 -4.42
CA GLY A 127 -18.48 -15.60 -3.10
C GLY A 127 -17.57 -16.83 -3.11
N GLY A 128 -17.00 -17.18 -4.26
CA GLY A 128 -15.99 -18.24 -4.39
C GLY A 128 -14.69 -17.88 -3.67
N GLN A 129 -13.90 -18.89 -3.31
CA GLN A 129 -12.66 -18.68 -2.54
C GLN A 129 -11.49 -19.52 -3.08
N VAL A 130 -10.33 -18.90 -3.19
CA VAL A 130 -9.08 -19.61 -3.52
C VAL A 130 -8.04 -19.35 -2.42
N SER A 131 -7.30 -20.38 -2.03
CA SER A 131 -6.21 -20.25 -1.06
C SER A 131 -4.97 -21.02 -1.50
N CYS A 132 -3.82 -20.36 -1.47
CA CYS A 132 -2.52 -20.97 -1.74
C CYS A 132 -1.43 -20.34 -0.86
N GLY A 133 -0.24 -20.95 -0.86
CA GLY A 133 0.90 -20.45 -0.11
C GLY A 133 1.77 -19.46 -0.89
N ARG A 134 1.75 -19.57 -2.21
CA ARG A 134 2.42 -18.65 -3.15
C ARG A 134 1.63 -18.60 -4.44
N ALA A 135 1.62 -17.44 -5.07
CA ALA A 135 1.03 -17.27 -6.39
C ALA A 135 1.98 -16.55 -7.35
N ASP A 136 2.09 -17.07 -8.57
CA ASP A 136 2.76 -16.42 -9.69
C ASP A 136 1.75 -16.23 -10.83
N ILE A 137 1.60 -14.99 -11.33
CA ILE A 137 0.81 -14.64 -12.53
C ILE A 137 1.77 -14.21 -13.63
N GLY A 138 1.79 -14.92 -14.76
CA GLY A 138 2.78 -14.71 -15.82
C GLY A 138 4.17 -15.14 -15.36
N ARG A 139 4.33 -16.43 -15.08
CA ARG A 139 5.52 -16.95 -14.39
C ARG A 139 6.77 -16.84 -15.25
N GLU A 140 6.73 -17.34 -16.48
CA GLU A 140 7.91 -17.42 -17.36
C GLU A 140 7.88 -16.39 -18.49
N SER A 141 9.02 -16.17 -19.14
CA SER A 141 9.13 -15.25 -20.29
C SER A 141 8.16 -15.66 -21.42
N GLY A 142 7.38 -14.70 -21.90
CA GLY A 142 6.36 -14.91 -22.96
C GLY A 142 5.05 -15.51 -22.48
N SER A 143 4.92 -15.86 -21.19
CA SER A 143 3.64 -16.23 -20.58
C SER A 143 2.78 -14.99 -20.29
N SER A 144 1.46 -15.16 -20.27
CA SER A 144 0.53 -14.11 -19.85
C SER A 144 -0.60 -14.67 -19.00
N GLY A 145 -0.71 -14.16 -17.78
CA GLY A 145 -1.71 -14.58 -16.79
C GLY A 145 -2.67 -13.45 -16.45
N GLN A 146 -3.94 -13.80 -16.27
CA GLN A 146 -4.98 -12.88 -15.80
C GLN A 146 -5.76 -13.52 -14.66
N VAL A 147 -5.98 -12.74 -13.60
CA VAL A 147 -6.84 -13.13 -12.49
C VAL A 147 -7.87 -12.03 -12.24
N THR A 148 -9.12 -12.43 -12.04
CA THR A 148 -10.21 -11.54 -11.63
C THR A 148 -10.82 -12.04 -10.33
N VAL A 149 -10.86 -11.18 -9.31
CA VAL A 149 -11.55 -11.42 -8.05
C VAL A 149 -12.71 -10.43 -7.96
N ASP A 150 -13.92 -10.91 -8.27
CA ASP A 150 -15.07 -10.06 -8.50
C ASP A 150 -16.25 -10.41 -7.60
N GLY A 151 -16.85 -9.39 -7.01
CA GLY A 151 -18.08 -9.52 -6.22
C GLY A 151 -17.83 -9.71 -4.73
N ASN A 152 -18.74 -9.17 -3.93
CA ASN A 152 -18.69 -9.26 -2.47
C ASN A 152 -18.61 -10.72 -1.98
N GLY A 153 -17.62 -10.99 -1.13
CA GLY A 153 -17.35 -12.32 -0.57
C GLY A 153 -16.40 -13.18 -1.42
N SER A 154 -16.13 -12.80 -2.67
CA SER A 154 -15.11 -13.45 -3.48
C SER A 154 -13.73 -13.13 -2.91
N THR A 155 -12.95 -14.17 -2.59
CA THR A 155 -11.70 -14.00 -1.84
C THR A 155 -10.56 -14.82 -2.44
N TRP A 156 -9.38 -14.21 -2.55
CA TRP A 156 -8.14 -14.94 -2.83
C TRP A 156 -7.11 -14.71 -1.73
N ILE A 157 -6.63 -15.78 -1.12
CA ILE A 157 -5.66 -15.75 -0.03
C ILE A 157 -4.34 -16.38 -0.49
N VAL A 158 -3.25 -15.63 -0.38
CA VAL A 158 -1.88 -16.03 -0.72
C VAL A 158 -1.00 -15.90 0.52
N ASN A 159 -1.22 -16.79 1.50
CA ASN A 159 -0.59 -16.70 2.83
C ASN A 159 0.11 -18.01 3.19
N GLY A 160 1.20 -18.31 2.48
CA GLY A 160 2.05 -19.44 2.85
C GLY A 160 2.96 -19.08 4.01
N VAL A 161 3.26 -20.07 4.85
CA VAL A 161 4.24 -19.91 5.93
C VAL A 161 5.66 -19.95 5.38
N ASP A 162 6.47 -18.95 5.72
CA ASP A 162 7.88 -18.91 5.36
C ASP A 162 8.61 -20.11 5.98
N TRP A 163 9.36 -20.81 5.14
CA TRP A 163 10.39 -21.74 5.58
C TRP A 163 11.72 -21.04 5.31
N TRP A 164 12.36 -20.46 6.34
CA TRP A 164 13.70 -19.80 6.51
C TRP A 164 14.63 -19.47 5.32
N TRP A 165 14.45 -20.06 4.15
CA TRP A 165 15.11 -19.82 2.87
C TRP A 165 14.14 -19.45 1.72
N LYS A 166 12.81 -19.45 1.92
CA LYS A 166 11.83 -19.33 0.83
C LYS A 166 10.93 -18.10 1.01
N VAL A 167 11.26 -17.02 0.30
CA VAL A 167 10.37 -15.87 0.16
C VAL A 167 9.07 -16.29 -0.55
N LEU A 168 7.95 -16.23 0.18
CA LEU A 168 6.59 -16.48 -0.30
C LEU A 168 5.84 -15.16 -0.50
N GLY A 169 4.79 -15.20 -1.32
CA GLY A 169 3.95 -14.05 -1.62
C GLY A 169 3.31 -14.14 -3.00
N LEU A 170 2.67 -13.04 -3.39
CA LEU A 170 2.04 -12.84 -4.67
C LEU A 170 3.01 -12.15 -5.65
N LYS A 171 3.21 -12.75 -6.82
CA LYS A 171 3.92 -12.16 -7.95
C LYS A 171 2.98 -11.92 -9.11
N VAL A 172 2.82 -10.67 -9.50
CA VAL A 172 2.06 -10.27 -10.69
C VAL A 172 3.06 -9.80 -11.74
N GLY A 173 3.19 -10.53 -12.84
CA GLY A 173 4.28 -10.36 -13.80
C GLY A 173 5.61 -10.81 -13.21
N CYS A 174 5.84 -12.13 -13.11
CA CYS A 174 7.08 -12.67 -12.56
C CYS A 174 8.24 -12.50 -13.55
N TYR A 175 8.20 -13.22 -14.66
CA TYR A 175 9.07 -13.03 -15.83
C TYR A 175 8.28 -12.82 -17.13
N GLY A 176 6.96 -13.00 -17.08
CA GLY A 176 6.02 -12.72 -18.16
C GLY A 176 5.13 -11.52 -17.87
N GLN A 177 3.90 -11.56 -18.37
CA GLN A 177 2.87 -10.54 -18.13
C GLN A 177 1.84 -11.08 -17.12
N GLY A 178 1.52 -10.28 -16.11
CA GLY A 178 0.48 -10.63 -15.15
C GLY A 178 -0.47 -9.47 -14.92
N THR A 179 -1.76 -9.78 -14.86
CA THR A 179 -2.82 -8.85 -14.50
C THR A 179 -3.67 -9.43 -13.37
N LEU A 180 -3.97 -8.62 -12.37
CA LEU A 180 -4.92 -8.94 -11.30
C LEU A 180 -5.93 -7.79 -11.16
N ASP A 181 -7.19 -8.10 -11.42
CA ASP A 181 -8.31 -7.18 -11.25
C ASP A 181 -9.11 -7.58 -9.99
N ILE A 182 -9.30 -6.63 -9.07
CA ILE A 182 -10.07 -6.78 -7.84
C ILE A 182 -11.24 -5.81 -7.90
N THR A 183 -12.45 -6.32 -8.10
CA THR A 183 -13.62 -5.53 -8.49
C THR A 183 -14.87 -5.84 -7.66
N ASN A 184 -15.81 -4.89 -7.62
CA ASN A 184 -17.15 -5.07 -7.07
C ASN A 184 -17.22 -5.69 -5.65
N GLY A 185 -16.25 -5.36 -4.78
CA GLY A 185 -16.21 -5.90 -3.42
C GLY A 185 -15.37 -7.17 -3.24
N GLY A 186 -14.62 -7.58 -4.26
CA GLY A 186 -13.66 -8.68 -4.17
C GLY A 186 -12.49 -8.36 -3.23
N VAL A 187 -11.88 -9.39 -2.64
CA VAL A 187 -10.80 -9.23 -1.67
C VAL A 187 -9.61 -10.13 -2.00
N VAL A 188 -8.41 -9.56 -2.03
CA VAL A 188 -7.14 -10.31 -2.10
C VAL A 188 -6.31 -10.05 -0.86
N ILE A 189 -5.79 -11.12 -0.26
CA ILE A 189 -4.99 -11.09 0.96
C ILE A 189 -3.66 -11.80 0.70
N SER A 190 -2.55 -11.10 0.85
CA SER A 190 -1.18 -11.63 0.72
C SER A 190 -0.28 -10.96 1.77
N ASN A 191 -0.64 -11.16 3.02
CA ASN A 191 -0.15 -10.42 4.18
C ASN A 191 0.43 -11.32 5.28
N ALA A 192 0.85 -12.53 4.93
CA ALA A 192 1.65 -13.35 5.84
C ALA A 192 2.88 -12.55 6.32
N GLU A 193 3.27 -12.76 7.58
CA GLU A 193 4.44 -12.10 8.19
C GLU A 193 5.66 -12.27 7.29
N ASP A 194 6.41 -11.19 7.07
CA ASP A 194 7.60 -11.14 6.22
C ASP A 194 7.37 -11.52 4.74
N SER A 195 6.12 -11.71 4.29
CA SER A 195 5.86 -12.04 2.89
C SER A 195 6.28 -10.89 1.98
N VAL A 196 6.73 -11.23 0.77
CA VAL A 196 7.21 -10.22 -0.19
C VAL A 196 6.49 -10.37 -1.51
N ASN A 197 5.85 -9.26 -1.91
CA ASN A 197 4.97 -9.22 -3.04
C ASN A 197 5.50 -8.28 -4.12
N TYR A 198 5.26 -8.63 -5.38
CA TYR A 198 5.94 -8.00 -6.51
C TYR A 198 5.00 -7.75 -7.68
N LEU A 199 5.13 -6.57 -8.28
CA LEU A 199 4.52 -6.19 -9.56
C LEU A 199 5.66 -5.88 -10.54
N GLY A 200 5.81 -6.71 -11.57
CA GLY A 200 6.95 -6.60 -12.49
C GLY A 200 8.27 -7.01 -11.83
N TYR A 201 8.37 -8.28 -11.42
CA TYR A 201 9.48 -8.81 -10.64
C TYR A 201 10.81 -8.85 -11.42
N GLY A 202 10.82 -9.48 -12.60
CA GLY A 202 12.02 -9.69 -13.41
C GLY A 202 12.15 -8.68 -14.56
N ALA A 203 13.37 -8.43 -15.02
CA ALA A 203 13.60 -7.56 -16.18
C ALA A 203 12.78 -8.02 -17.40
N GLY A 204 12.08 -7.08 -18.06
CA GLY A 204 11.20 -7.36 -19.21
C GLY A 204 9.82 -7.92 -18.86
N SER A 205 9.52 -8.20 -17.58
CA SER A 205 8.17 -8.56 -17.12
C SER A 205 7.27 -7.33 -16.98
N SER A 206 5.96 -7.54 -16.95
CA SER A 206 4.97 -6.51 -16.65
C SER A 206 3.93 -7.04 -15.67
N GLY A 207 3.74 -6.33 -14.56
CA GLY A 207 2.73 -6.64 -13.55
C GLY A 207 1.76 -5.50 -13.35
N VAL A 208 0.46 -5.79 -13.46
CA VAL A 208 -0.60 -4.80 -13.26
C VAL A 208 -1.59 -5.29 -12.21
N ILE A 209 -1.86 -4.47 -11.19
CA ILE A 209 -2.97 -4.67 -10.26
C ILE A 209 -3.94 -3.50 -10.36
N THR A 210 -5.22 -3.80 -10.51
CA THR A 210 -6.32 -2.84 -10.42
C THR A 210 -7.19 -3.17 -9.21
N VAL A 211 -7.39 -2.21 -8.32
CA VAL A 211 -8.33 -2.31 -7.19
C VAL A 211 -9.43 -1.29 -7.42
N ASP A 212 -10.57 -1.76 -7.92
CA ASP A 212 -11.63 -0.90 -8.43
C ASP A 212 -12.97 -1.15 -7.73
N GLY A 213 -13.61 -0.08 -7.30
CA GLY A 213 -14.95 -0.11 -6.73
C GLY A 213 -14.98 -0.20 -5.21
N SER A 214 -16.03 0.39 -4.64
CA SER A 214 -16.25 0.38 -3.19
C SER A 214 -16.30 -1.04 -2.62
N GLY A 215 -15.55 -1.27 -1.55
CA GLY A 215 -15.44 -2.57 -0.90
C GLY A 215 -14.39 -3.51 -1.50
N SER A 216 -13.85 -3.20 -2.69
CA SER A 216 -12.73 -3.94 -3.27
C SER A 216 -11.46 -3.66 -2.46
N ARG A 217 -10.76 -4.73 -2.06
CA ARG A 217 -9.62 -4.62 -1.12
C ARG A 217 -8.43 -5.47 -1.53
N LEU A 218 -7.25 -4.87 -1.46
CA LEU A 218 -5.97 -5.56 -1.44
C LEU A 218 -5.32 -5.37 -0.08
N VAL A 219 -5.07 -6.46 0.65
CA VAL A 219 -4.35 -6.45 1.94
C VAL A 219 -3.06 -7.21 1.77
N ILE A 220 -1.92 -6.56 1.99
CA ILE A 220 -0.61 -7.08 1.62
C ILE A 220 0.45 -6.68 2.64
N SER A 221 1.53 -7.45 2.82
CA SER A 221 2.64 -7.04 3.72
C SER A 221 3.60 -6.10 2.98
N ASN A 222 4.74 -6.59 2.48
CA ASN A 222 5.65 -5.81 1.65
C ASN A 222 5.20 -5.82 0.19
N LEU A 223 5.24 -4.67 -0.46
CA LEU A 223 4.91 -4.51 -1.88
C LEU A 223 6.00 -3.73 -2.62
N TYR A 224 6.57 -4.38 -3.63
CA TYR A 224 7.57 -3.81 -4.54
C TYR A 224 7.01 -3.69 -5.95
N ILE A 225 6.95 -2.47 -6.48
CA ILE A 225 6.39 -2.15 -7.80
C ILE A 225 7.52 -1.77 -8.74
N GLY A 226 7.66 -2.48 -9.85
CA GLY A 226 8.73 -2.28 -10.84
C GLY A 226 10.07 -2.93 -10.45
N GLY A 227 10.07 -3.91 -9.54
CA GLY A 227 11.29 -4.57 -9.11
C GLY A 227 11.14 -5.48 -7.91
N THR A 228 12.24 -5.66 -7.18
CA THR A 228 12.36 -6.54 -6.02
C THR A 228 12.77 -5.76 -4.77
N HIS A 229 12.96 -6.44 -3.65
CA HIS A 229 13.51 -5.82 -2.44
C HIS A 229 15.01 -5.51 -2.52
N TYR A 230 15.69 -5.91 -3.60
CA TYR A 230 17.12 -5.65 -3.79
C TYR A 230 17.43 -4.70 -4.94
N CYS A 231 16.67 -4.77 -6.02
CA CYS A 231 16.97 -4.05 -7.25
C CYS A 231 15.71 -3.82 -8.09
N SER A 232 15.80 -2.87 -9.01
CA SER A 232 14.81 -2.68 -10.08
C SER A 232 14.65 -3.95 -10.93
N GLY A 233 13.49 -4.08 -11.58
CA GLY A 233 13.11 -5.26 -12.35
C GLY A 233 12.31 -4.90 -13.60
N GLY A 234 11.10 -5.43 -13.70
CA GLY A 234 10.17 -5.19 -14.82
C GLY A 234 9.39 -3.89 -14.65
N THR A 235 8.28 -3.76 -15.38
CA THR A 235 7.32 -2.67 -15.18
C THR A 235 6.23 -3.11 -14.21
N GLY A 236 5.91 -2.26 -13.24
CA GLY A 236 4.85 -2.52 -12.27
C GLY A 236 3.84 -1.37 -12.25
N GLU A 237 2.55 -1.67 -12.22
CA GLU A 237 1.50 -0.67 -12.12
C GLU A 237 0.43 -1.09 -11.11
N LEU A 238 0.15 -0.20 -10.15
CA LEU A 238 -0.97 -0.31 -9.23
C LEU A 238 -1.94 0.84 -9.48
N THR A 239 -3.19 0.52 -9.78
CA THR A 239 -4.28 1.50 -9.90
C THR A 239 -5.33 1.25 -8.83
N VAL A 240 -5.71 2.30 -8.10
CA VAL A 240 -6.77 2.27 -7.09
C VAL A 240 -7.85 3.28 -7.47
N SER A 241 -9.06 2.79 -7.72
CA SER A 241 -10.16 3.60 -8.28
C SER A 241 -11.53 3.26 -7.70
N ASN A 242 -12.48 4.17 -7.90
CA ASN A 242 -13.90 4.07 -7.56
C ASN A 242 -14.17 3.64 -6.10
N GLY A 243 -13.34 4.10 -5.16
CA GLY A 243 -13.44 3.78 -3.74
C GLY A 243 -12.73 2.48 -3.34
N GLY A 244 -11.83 1.99 -4.19
CA GLY A 244 -10.92 0.88 -3.88
C GLY A 244 -9.98 1.20 -2.72
N ASN A 245 -9.52 0.16 -2.04
CA ASN A 245 -8.69 0.29 -0.85
C ASN A 245 -7.51 -0.68 -0.87
N VAL A 246 -6.29 -0.16 -0.68
CA VAL A 246 -5.07 -0.94 -0.55
C VAL A 246 -4.48 -0.75 0.84
N GLU A 247 -4.18 -1.84 1.52
CA GLU A 247 -3.54 -1.88 2.85
C GLU A 247 -2.19 -2.59 2.72
N VAL A 248 -1.11 -1.82 2.85
CA VAL A 248 0.28 -2.30 2.88
C VAL A 248 0.73 -2.32 4.34
N ASN A 249 0.71 -3.49 4.97
CA ASN A 249 0.98 -3.67 6.39
C ASN A 249 2.46 -3.48 6.75
N GLU A 250 3.34 -3.39 5.76
CA GLU A 250 4.77 -3.12 5.94
C GLU A 250 5.24 -2.05 4.93
N ARG A 251 6.28 -2.33 4.13
CA ARG A 251 6.89 -1.37 3.21
C ARG A 251 6.24 -1.40 1.84
N LEU A 252 5.95 -0.21 1.31
CA LEU A 252 5.66 0.03 -0.11
C LEU A 252 6.88 0.66 -0.77
N THR A 253 7.46 0.00 -1.77
CA THR A 253 8.57 0.54 -2.58
C THR A 253 8.18 0.61 -4.05
N ILE A 254 8.33 1.79 -4.65
CA ILE A 254 8.07 2.03 -6.07
C ILE A 254 9.42 2.28 -6.76
N TRP A 255 9.83 1.37 -7.65
CA TRP A 255 11.02 1.52 -8.46
C TRP A 255 10.81 2.48 -9.64
N GLY A 256 11.86 2.85 -10.36
CA GLY A 256 11.77 3.79 -11.49
C GLY A 256 10.86 3.34 -12.65
N SER A 257 10.65 2.03 -12.80
CA SER A 257 9.67 1.45 -13.74
C SER A 257 8.33 1.11 -13.07
N GLY A 258 8.15 1.51 -11.81
CA GLY A 258 6.95 1.35 -11.02
C GLY A 258 6.06 2.58 -11.08
N ARG A 259 4.75 2.35 -11.10
CA ARG A 259 3.72 3.38 -11.13
C ARG A 259 2.59 3.09 -10.15
N VAL A 260 2.14 4.14 -9.46
CA VAL A 260 0.91 4.12 -8.65
C VAL A 260 -0.03 5.22 -9.16
N ASN A 261 -1.30 4.86 -9.37
CA ASN A 261 -2.37 5.79 -9.74
C ASN A 261 -3.51 5.69 -8.70
N ILE A 262 -3.96 6.82 -8.16
CA ILE A 262 -5.01 6.87 -7.12
C ILE A 262 -6.07 7.89 -7.52
N ASP A 263 -7.33 7.48 -7.59
CA ASP A 263 -8.43 8.41 -7.87
C ASP A 263 -8.89 9.19 -6.62
N ALA A 264 -9.77 10.17 -6.82
CA ALA A 264 -10.24 11.09 -5.79
C ALA A 264 -10.97 10.42 -4.61
N THR A 265 -11.41 9.18 -4.76
CA THR A 265 -12.23 8.46 -3.78
C THR A 265 -11.51 7.30 -3.11
N SER A 266 -10.28 7.01 -3.57
CA SER A 266 -9.52 5.84 -3.21
C SER A 266 -8.46 6.15 -2.18
N ARG A 267 -7.97 5.09 -1.54
CA ARG A 267 -6.96 5.21 -0.48
C ARG A 267 -5.95 4.08 -0.49
N ILE A 268 -4.73 4.42 -0.07
CA ILE A 268 -3.67 3.47 0.25
C ILE A 268 -3.27 3.69 1.72
N SER A 269 -3.10 2.62 2.50
CA SER A 269 -2.52 2.68 3.84
C SER A 269 -1.16 1.98 3.85
N VAL A 270 -0.18 2.53 4.58
CA VAL A 270 1.20 2.02 4.67
C VAL A 270 1.68 2.09 6.13
N CYS A 271 2.30 1.03 6.66
CA CYS A 271 2.68 0.97 8.08
C CYS A 271 4.19 1.02 8.41
N ASP A 272 5.11 0.69 7.48
CA ASP A 272 6.57 0.79 7.74
C ASP A 272 7.20 1.95 6.98
N ALA A 273 7.13 1.92 5.65
CA ALA A 273 7.66 3.00 4.84
C ALA A 273 7.03 3.06 3.46
N LEU A 274 6.81 4.28 2.97
CA LEU A 274 6.63 4.56 1.54
C LEU A 274 7.98 5.05 0.98
N VAL A 275 8.53 4.28 0.04
CA VAL A 275 9.81 4.58 -0.60
C VAL A 275 9.60 4.81 -2.10
N LEU A 276 9.86 6.03 -2.54
CA LEU A 276 9.83 6.44 -3.94
C LEU A 276 11.27 6.41 -4.48
N LYS A 277 11.61 5.40 -5.28
CA LYS A 277 12.96 5.32 -5.87
C LYS A 277 13.10 6.30 -7.02
N GLN A 278 14.34 6.54 -7.45
CA GLN A 278 14.66 7.30 -8.65
C GLN A 278 13.74 6.94 -9.83
N ASP A 279 13.13 7.97 -10.43
CA ASP A 279 12.20 7.95 -11.55
C ASP A 279 10.85 7.26 -11.31
N SER A 280 10.53 6.86 -10.07
CA SER A 280 9.22 6.26 -9.76
C SER A 280 8.08 7.24 -10.08
N SER A 281 6.91 6.71 -10.43
CA SER A 281 5.76 7.53 -10.83
C SER A 281 4.60 7.39 -9.84
N LEU A 282 4.07 8.54 -9.40
CA LEU A 282 2.87 8.63 -8.58
C LEU A 282 1.93 9.68 -9.17
N THR A 283 0.74 9.24 -9.56
CA THR A 283 -0.35 10.13 -10.00
C THR A 283 -1.53 10.01 -9.04
N ALA A 284 -2.18 11.15 -8.79
CA ALA A 284 -3.33 11.21 -7.92
C ALA A 284 -4.32 12.30 -8.38
N GLU A 285 -5.60 12.05 -8.18
CA GLU A 285 -6.65 13.05 -8.30
C GLU A 285 -6.90 13.75 -6.96
N GLU A 286 -7.40 14.97 -6.99
CA GLU A 286 -7.71 15.74 -5.78
C GLU A 286 -8.74 14.99 -4.91
N GLY A 287 -8.37 14.71 -3.66
CA GLY A 287 -9.17 13.91 -2.72
C GLY A 287 -8.60 12.53 -2.42
N ALA A 288 -7.66 12.05 -3.26
CA ALA A 288 -6.92 10.82 -3.00
C ALA A 288 -6.14 10.90 -1.66
N THR A 289 -6.06 9.78 -0.95
CA THR A 289 -5.40 9.72 0.35
C THR A 289 -4.33 8.63 0.44
N ILE A 290 -3.23 8.95 1.10
CA ILE A 290 -2.27 7.96 1.59
C ILE A 290 -2.21 8.10 3.12
N HIS A 291 -2.56 7.02 3.82
CA HIS A 291 -2.51 6.95 5.27
C HIS A 291 -1.25 6.22 5.73
N MET A 292 -0.32 6.97 6.30
CA MET A 292 0.94 6.54 6.87
C MET A 292 0.72 6.23 8.37
N THR A 293 0.80 4.96 8.77
CA THR A 293 0.56 4.52 10.15
C THR A 293 1.87 4.08 10.82
N GLY A 294 2.56 4.98 11.50
CA GLY A 294 3.90 4.72 12.07
C GLY A 294 4.93 4.46 10.98
N ALA A 295 4.81 5.18 9.86
CA ALA A 295 5.51 4.90 8.62
C ALA A 295 6.35 6.08 8.15
N ALA A 296 7.57 5.78 7.69
CA ALA A 296 8.47 6.77 7.10
C ALA A 296 8.09 7.11 5.65
N PHE A 297 8.31 8.36 5.24
CA PHE A 297 8.26 8.77 3.83
C PHE A 297 9.68 9.05 3.33
N ARG A 298 10.09 8.35 2.27
CA ARG A 298 11.42 8.47 1.66
C ARG A 298 11.30 8.75 0.17
N ASN A 299 11.66 9.96 -0.24
CA ASN A 299 11.79 10.31 -1.65
C ASN A 299 13.26 10.22 -2.08
N GLU A 300 13.60 9.19 -2.85
CA GLU A 300 14.93 9.04 -3.43
C GLU A 300 14.96 9.47 -4.91
N SER A 301 13.97 10.22 -5.38
CA SER A 301 13.89 10.67 -6.77
C SER A 301 14.11 12.17 -6.90
N ASP A 302 14.96 12.54 -7.86
CA ASP A 302 15.14 13.92 -8.34
C ASP A 302 14.11 14.35 -9.41
N ASN A 303 13.12 13.50 -9.71
CA ASN A 303 12.19 13.70 -10.83
C ASN A 303 10.81 14.12 -10.33
N SER A 304 10.70 15.40 -9.99
CA SER A 304 9.46 16.02 -9.50
C SER A 304 8.27 15.87 -10.45
N SER A 305 8.54 15.83 -11.78
CA SER A 305 7.48 15.66 -12.78
C SER A 305 6.76 14.31 -12.70
N ASN A 306 7.48 13.23 -12.37
CA ASN A 306 6.89 11.90 -12.20
C ASN A 306 6.09 11.76 -10.88
N LEU A 307 6.36 12.65 -9.92
CA LEU A 307 5.74 12.69 -8.59
C LEU A 307 4.76 13.86 -8.44
N ALA A 308 4.36 14.52 -9.52
CA ALA A 308 3.42 15.65 -9.48
C ALA A 308 2.07 15.31 -8.82
N GLY A 309 1.69 14.03 -8.75
CA GLY A 309 0.51 13.57 -8.02
C GLY A 309 0.55 13.86 -6.51
N LEU A 310 1.73 14.05 -5.91
CA LEU A 310 1.86 14.42 -4.50
C LEU A 310 1.07 15.70 -4.16
N ALA A 311 0.98 16.64 -5.10
CA ALA A 311 0.23 17.90 -4.92
C ALA A 311 -1.30 17.70 -4.79
N CYS A 312 -1.82 16.55 -5.21
CA CYS A 312 -3.24 16.20 -5.14
C CYS A 312 -3.59 15.35 -3.90
N LEU A 313 -2.58 14.82 -3.20
CA LEU A 313 -2.79 13.92 -2.08
C LEU A 313 -3.10 14.64 -0.77
N THR A 314 -3.92 14.00 0.05
CA THR A 314 -3.80 14.13 1.51
C THR A 314 -2.94 12.99 2.04
N MET A 315 -1.76 13.33 2.55
CA MET A 315 -0.87 12.41 3.24
C MET A 315 -1.10 12.56 4.74
N ILE A 316 -1.61 11.49 5.35
CA ILE A 316 -2.01 11.46 6.76
C ILE A 316 -0.97 10.65 7.52
N PHE A 317 -0.29 11.24 8.50
CA PHE A 317 0.60 10.50 9.41
C PHE A 317 -0.06 10.34 10.77
N GLU A 318 -0.22 9.10 11.20
CA GLU A 318 -0.75 8.71 12.51
C GLU A 318 0.05 7.53 13.04
N GLY A 319 -0.13 7.19 14.31
CA GLY A 319 0.40 5.94 14.87
C GLY A 319 1.78 6.08 15.52
N GLN A 320 1.91 5.36 16.65
CA GLN A 320 3.07 5.21 17.52
C GLN A 320 3.24 6.29 18.61
N SER A 321 3.10 5.85 19.87
CA SER A 321 3.09 6.70 21.07
C SER A 321 4.46 7.26 21.46
N GLY A 322 5.44 7.30 20.55
CA GLY A 322 6.79 7.74 20.88
C GLY A 322 7.89 7.56 19.82
N ILE A 323 7.61 6.91 18.68
CA ILE A 323 8.56 6.86 17.55
C ILE A 323 8.20 8.03 16.63
N VAL A 324 9.23 8.73 16.17
CA VAL A 324 9.10 9.84 15.24
C VAL A 324 9.42 9.32 13.86
N ASP A 325 8.44 9.34 12.96
CA ASP A 325 8.62 8.87 11.59
C ASP A 325 9.46 9.87 10.79
N THR A 326 10.37 9.39 9.97
CA THR A 326 11.18 10.27 9.12
C THR A 326 10.39 10.70 7.89
N PHE A 327 10.47 11.98 7.56
CA PHE A 327 9.94 12.56 6.35
C PHE A 327 11.09 13.19 5.54
N GLU A 328 11.40 12.57 4.40
CA GLU A 328 12.38 13.11 3.45
C GLU A 328 11.83 14.36 2.77
N VAL A 329 12.51 15.49 2.96
CA VAL A 329 12.23 16.72 2.20
C VAL A 329 12.83 16.60 0.79
N ALA A 330 12.38 17.42 -0.16
CA ALA A 330 12.79 17.26 -1.55
C ALA A 330 12.82 18.56 -2.38
N GLY A 331 12.13 19.61 -1.95
CA GLY A 331 12.05 20.86 -2.71
C GLY A 331 13.28 21.72 -2.50
N GLU A 332 13.73 22.47 -3.51
CA GLU A 332 14.69 23.55 -3.30
C GLU A 332 14.13 24.51 -2.25
N ASP A 333 14.92 24.86 -1.22
CA ASP A 333 14.52 25.90 -0.27
C ASP A 333 14.56 27.28 -0.94
N LYS A 334 13.41 27.69 -1.47
CA LYS A 334 13.17 29.01 -2.06
C LYS A 334 12.72 30.04 -1.03
N GLY A 335 12.55 29.63 0.23
CA GLY A 335 11.97 30.48 1.27
C GLY A 335 10.46 30.70 1.12
N VAL A 336 10.00 31.78 1.72
CA VAL A 336 8.58 32.19 1.83
C VAL A 336 8.11 32.90 0.55
N VAL A 337 8.15 32.18 -0.58
CA VAL A 337 7.76 32.68 -1.90
C VAL A 337 6.88 31.69 -2.65
N MET A 338 5.98 32.17 -3.51
CA MET A 338 5.02 31.31 -4.22
C MET A 338 5.70 30.34 -5.18
N GLU A 339 6.86 30.71 -5.72
CA GLU A 339 7.65 29.87 -6.63
C GLU A 339 8.10 28.55 -5.99
N GLY A 340 8.17 28.48 -4.66
CA GLY A 340 8.45 27.23 -3.93
C GLY A 340 7.28 26.24 -3.94
N PHE A 341 6.05 26.73 -4.08
CA PHE A 341 4.83 25.91 -4.10
C PHE A 341 4.48 25.47 -5.54
N SER A 342 5.37 24.69 -6.14
CA SER A 342 5.22 24.15 -7.49
C SER A 342 5.35 22.63 -7.49
N THR A 343 4.62 21.94 -8.38
CA THR A 343 4.82 20.50 -8.63
C THR A 343 6.23 20.20 -9.12
N ASP A 344 6.88 21.16 -9.78
CA ASP A 344 8.27 21.04 -10.21
C ASP A 344 9.25 21.09 -9.02
N ASN A 345 8.77 21.45 -7.82
CA ASN A 345 9.51 21.53 -6.57
C ASN A 345 8.97 20.56 -5.50
N PHE A 346 8.44 19.41 -5.92
CA PHE A 346 7.90 18.36 -5.04
C PHE A 346 6.81 18.83 -4.06
N LEU A 347 5.95 19.76 -4.49
CA LEU A 347 4.83 20.24 -3.69
C LEU A 347 3.94 19.06 -3.23
N LEU A 348 3.68 19.01 -1.92
CA LEU A 348 2.68 18.13 -1.33
C LEU A 348 1.34 18.87 -1.21
N GLY A 349 0.24 18.16 -1.46
CA GLY A 349 -1.12 18.71 -1.32
C GLY A 349 -1.43 19.05 0.14
N THR A 350 -1.86 18.05 0.90
CA THR A 350 -2.15 18.21 2.33
C THR A 350 -1.24 17.29 3.14
N LEU A 351 -0.53 17.87 4.11
CA LEU A 351 0.10 17.14 5.19
C LEU A 351 -0.82 17.21 6.41
N GLN A 352 -1.37 16.08 6.82
CA GLN A 352 -2.12 15.95 8.05
C GLN A 352 -1.33 15.11 9.05
N LEU A 353 -1.14 15.66 10.24
CA LEU A 353 -0.54 14.94 11.36
C LEU A 353 -1.58 14.66 12.42
N GLY A 354 -1.73 13.38 12.76
CA GLY A 354 -2.69 12.89 13.72
C GLY A 354 -4.12 12.81 13.20
N GLY A 355 -4.99 12.34 14.08
CA GLY A 355 -6.43 12.21 13.85
C GLY A 355 -7.01 11.18 14.82
N SER A 356 -6.89 9.90 14.50
CA SER A 356 -7.27 8.84 15.45
C SER A 356 -6.24 8.67 16.59
N THR A 357 -4.97 8.86 16.25
CA THR A 357 -3.83 8.89 17.18
C THR A 357 -2.93 10.08 16.84
N ALA A 358 -1.96 10.38 17.71
CA ALA A 358 -0.97 11.43 17.43
C ALA A 358 -0.09 11.05 16.22
N GLY A 359 0.23 12.04 15.37
CA GLY A 359 1.19 11.90 14.28
C GLY A 359 2.45 12.69 14.58
N LYS A 360 3.62 12.03 14.58
CA LYS A 360 4.90 12.68 14.91
C LYS A 360 5.91 12.42 13.81
N ILE A 361 6.39 13.48 13.16
CA ILE A 361 7.39 13.37 12.10
C ILE A 361 8.66 14.16 12.39
N GLN A 362 9.79 13.69 11.87
CA GLN A 362 11.05 14.40 11.84
C GLN A 362 11.47 14.58 10.39
N LEU A 363 11.76 15.83 10.00
CA LEU A 363 12.29 16.11 8.69
C LEU A 363 13.72 15.61 8.57
N VAL A 364 14.05 15.02 7.44
CA VAL A 364 15.39 14.56 7.06
C VAL A 364 15.67 14.96 5.62
N ASP A 365 16.96 15.08 5.31
CA ASP A 365 17.53 15.42 4.00
C ASP A 365 18.68 14.43 3.80
N ASP A 366 18.30 13.18 3.54
CA ASP A 366 19.20 12.05 3.33
C ASP A 366 19.51 11.84 1.82
N PHE A 367 18.69 12.40 0.92
CA PHE A 367 18.78 12.26 -0.53
C PHE A 367 18.79 13.61 -1.23
N ASP A 368 19.75 13.80 -2.15
CA ASP A 368 19.76 14.96 -3.06
C ASP A 368 18.69 14.78 -4.13
N ASN A 369 17.51 15.38 -3.91
CA ASN A 369 16.41 15.46 -4.86
C ASN A 369 16.52 16.68 -5.78
N GLN A 370 17.49 17.58 -5.55
CA GLN A 370 17.72 18.79 -6.34
C GLN A 370 19.14 18.84 -6.93
N PRO A 371 19.53 17.88 -7.78
CA PRO A 371 20.89 17.77 -8.27
C PRO A 371 21.29 19.01 -9.06
N GLY A 372 22.33 19.71 -8.57
CA GLY A 372 22.83 20.95 -9.16
C GLY A 372 22.38 22.22 -8.44
N PHE A 373 21.47 22.10 -7.48
CA PHE A 373 21.27 23.10 -6.43
C PHE A 373 22.33 22.91 -5.34
N SER A 374 22.66 23.99 -4.61
CA SER A 374 23.69 23.97 -3.56
C SER A 374 23.20 24.50 -2.21
N GLY A 375 21.91 24.82 -2.13
CA GLY A 375 21.25 25.14 -0.87
C GLY A 375 20.67 23.89 -0.21
N SER A 376 19.98 24.09 0.91
CA SER A 376 19.27 23.04 1.62
C SER A 376 17.94 22.74 0.97
N GLU A 377 17.45 21.51 1.15
CA GLU A 377 16.11 21.14 0.74
C GLU A 377 15.08 21.53 1.81
N ALA A 378 13.82 21.65 1.40
CA ALA A 378 12.70 22.04 2.25
C ALA A 378 11.41 21.34 1.86
N LEU A 379 10.47 21.31 2.80
CA LEU A 379 9.12 20.79 2.60
C LEU A 379 8.15 21.92 2.25
N TYR A 380 7.46 21.80 1.11
CA TYR A 380 6.39 22.69 0.70
C TYR A 380 5.05 21.94 0.70
N VAL A 381 4.05 22.47 1.42
CA VAL A 381 2.71 21.87 1.51
C VAL A 381 1.61 22.90 1.21
N ASN A 382 0.57 22.55 0.45
CA ASN A 382 -0.56 23.48 0.27
C ASN A 382 -1.32 23.65 1.59
N ASN A 383 -1.63 22.53 2.25
CA ASN A 383 -2.36 22.54 3.52
C ASN A 383 -1.58 21.77 4.59
N LEU A 384 -1.42 22.38 5.76
CA LEU A 384 -0.86 21.79 6.96
C LEU A 384 -1.96 21.67 8.02
N ILE A 385 -2.23 20.45 8.47
CA ILE A 385 -3.21 20.14 9.51
C ILE A 385 -2.50 19.48 10.69
N MET A 386 -2.62 20.08 11.87
CA MET A 386 -2.02 19.60 13.12
C MET A 386 -3.14 19.20 14.09
N ASN A 387 -3.31 17.90 14.33
CA ASN A 387 -4.30 17.37 15.29
C ASN A 387 -3.67 17.10 16.68
N ALA A 388 -4.48 16.62 17.63
CA ALA A 388 -4.08 16.37 19.02
C ALA A 388 -2.81 15.53 19.14
N GLY A 389 -1.83 16.04 19.90
CA GLY A 389 -0.54 15.38 20.16
C GLY A 389 0.41 15.34 18.96
N ALA A 390 0.07 15.99 17.84
CA ALA A 390 0.91 16.01 16.66
C ALA A 390 2.15 16.88 16.87
N SER A 391 3.29 16.46 16.30
CA SER A 391 4.54 17.23 16.41
C SER A 391 5.40 17.10 15.17
N ILE A 392 6.04 18.20 14.78
CA ILE A 392 7.04 18.25 13.70
C ILE A 392 8.40 18.60 14.29
N TYR A 393 9.38 17.74 14.07
CA TYR A 393 10.77 18.01 14.39
C TYR A 393 11.50 18.45 13.11
N LEU A 394 11.80 19.75 13.03
CA LEU A 394 12.38 20.34 11.81
C LEU A 394 13.82 19.89 11.53
N ASN A 395 14.58 19.45 12.54
CA ASN A 395 15.97 18.97 12.38
C ASN A 395 16.90 19.94 11.61
N GLY A 396 16.66 21.26 11.72
CA GLY A 396 17.42 22.28 11.01
C GLY A 396 16.96 22.55 9.56
N LEU A 397 15.92 21.86 9.10
CA LEU A 397 15.28 22.04 7.80
C LEU A 397 14.07 22.98 7.91
N ASN A 398 13.52 23.37 6.75
CA ASN A 398 12.40 24.29 6.67
C ASN A 398 11.13 23.60 6.15
N LEU A 399 10.00 24.04 6.69
CA LEU A 399 8.66 23.68 6.21
C LEU A 399 7.90 24.95 5.88
N TYR A 400 7.32 25.00 4.69
CA TYR A 400 6.52 26.10 4.18
C TYR A 400 5.12 25.64 3.84
N TYR A 401 4.12 26.47 4.15
CA TYR A 401 2.71 26.13 3.94
C TYR A 401 1.89 27.34 3.44
N LEU A 402 0.75 27.07 2.77
CA LEU A 402 -0.19 28.11 2.33
C LEU A 402 -1.41 28.23 3.25
N ASN A 403 -2.07 27.11 3.57
CA ASN A 403 -3.36 27.07 4.27
C ASN A 403 -4.39 28.05 3.68
N GLY A 404 -4.47 28.12 2.34
CA GLY A 404 -5.39 29.01 1.61
C GLY A 404 -5.03 30.51 1.62
N ALA A 405 -3.87 30.89 2.17
CA ALA A 405 -3.36 32.26 2.19
C ALA A 405 -2.06 32.38 1.36
N GLY A 406 -1.25 33.40 1.63
CA GLY A 406 0.10 33.52 1.06
C GLY A 406 1.11 32.57 1.72
N PRO A 407 2.31 32.43 1.13
CA PRO A 407 3.41 31.65 1.68
C PRO A 407 3.73 32.00 3.13
N LYS A 408 3.91 30.97 3.96
CA LYS A 408 4.34 31.07 5.36
C LYS A 408 5.42 30.02 5.64
N GLN A 409 6.26 30.28 6.64
CA GLN A 409 7.16 29.30 7.21
C GLN A 409 6.58 28.78 8.52
N TYR A 410 6.69 27.48 8.76
CA TYR A 410 6.30 26.86 10.03
C TYR A 410 7.40 27.05 11.07
N PHE A 411 6.98 27.47 12.25
CA PHE A 411 7.78 27.50 13.46
C PHE A 411 7.07 26.70 14.54
N ARG A 412 7.81 26.00 15.41
CA ARG A 412 7.19 25.14 16.43
C ARG A 412 6.33 25.95 17.41
N GLY A 413 6.60 27.25 17.58
CA GLY A 413 5.81 28.17 18.39
C GLY A 413 4.58 28.78 17.71
N ASP A 414 4.42 28.65 16.39
CA ASP A 414 3.31 29.22 15.60
C ASP A 414 2.07 28.33 15.76
N SER A 415 1.48 28.43 16.95
CA SER A 415 0.33 27.65 17.38
C SER A 415 -0.89 27.99 16.52
N ASN A 416 -1.02 29.22 16.03
CA ASN A 416 -2.18 29.69 15.26
C ASN A 416 -2.02 29.52 13.71
N LEU A 417 -0.85 29.10 13.24
CA LEU A 417 -0.49 28.87 11.83
C LEU A 417 -0.71 30.11 10.94
N ASP A 418 -0.35 31.29 11.45
CA ASP A 418 -0.31 32.55 10.71
C ASP A 418 1.08 32.86 10.13
N GLY A 419 2.10 32.08 10.49
CA GLY A 419 3.48 32.20 10.03
C GLY A 419 4.36 33.05 10.94
N ILE A 420 3.84 33.50 12.09
CA ILE A 420 4.52 34.35 13.06
C ILE A 420 4.43 33.67 14.44
N VAL A 421 5.45 33.85 15.28
CA VAL A 421 5.39 33.43 16.69
C VAL A 421 5.22 34.65 17.57
N ASP A 422 4.03 34.88 18.09
CA ASP A 422 3.70 36.10 18.84
C ASP A 422 2.66 35.92 19.98
N ASP A 423 2.09 37.04 20.44
CA ASP A 423 1.09 37.07 21.50
C ASP A 423 -0.17 36.25 21.15
N GLY A 424 -0.50 36.10 19.87
CA GLY A 424 -1.60 35.27 19.38
C GLY A 424 -1.42 33.80 19.75
N ASP A 425 -0.20 33.27 19.58
CA ASP A 425 0.15 31.90 19.94
C ASP A 425 0.20 31.71 21.45
N LEU A 426 0.78 32.68 22.17
CA LEU A 426 0.83 32.65 23.62
C LEU A 426 -0.57 32.60 24.22
N ASN A 427 -1.52 33.34 23.65
CA ASN A 427 -2.91 33.31 24.10
C ASN A 427 -3.55 31.93 23.92
N ILE A 428 -3.18 31.18 22.88
CA ILE A 428 -3.66 29.81 22.68
C ILE A 428 -3.15 28.91 23.81
N ILE A 429 -1.84 28.92 24.09
CA ILE A 429 -1.26 28.12 25.19
C ILE A 429 -1.87 28.49 26.54
N LEU A 430 -1.96 29.79 26.86
CA LEU A 430 -2.46 30.25 28.15
C LEU A 430 -3.96 29.99 28.33
N SER A 431 -4.75 29.96 27.24
CA SER A 431 -6.20 29.74 27.32
C SER A 431 -6.57 28.35 27.84
N ASP A 432 -5.73 27.36 27.59
CA ASP A 432 -5.95 25.96 27.96
C ASP A 432 -4.91 25.43 28.95
N TRP A 433 -4.17 26.32 29.62
CA TRP A 433 -3.11 25.99 30.56
C TRP A 433 -3.51 24.94 31.60
N GLY A 434 -2.71 23.88 31.71
CA GLY A 434 -2.90 22.77 32.64
C GLY A 434 -3.97 21.76 32.21
N SER A 435 -4.57 21.92 31.02
CA SER A 435 -5.56 20.98 30.48
C SER A 435 -4.87 19.82 29.75
N SER A 436 -5.49 18.64 29.81
CA SER A 436 -5.15 17.55 28.89
C SER A 436 -5.66 17.84 27.49
N VAL A 437 -5.05 17.24 26.48
CA VAL A 437 -5.49 17.31 25.08
C VAL A 437 -5.94 15.92 24.64
N PRO A 438 -7.25 15.63 24.54
CA PRO A 438 -8.42 16.51 24.78
C PRO A 438 -8.78 16.71 26.28
N PRO A 439 -9.57 17.74 26.65
CA PRO A 439 -10.35 18.64 25.79
C PRO A 439 -9.63 19.93 25.35
N GLY A 440 -8.42 20.21 25.85
CA GLY A 440 -7.66 21.41 25.46
C GLY A 440 -7.34 21.45 23.96
N ASN A 441 -7.03 22.64 23.45
CA ASN A 441 -6.70 22.86 22.06
C ASN A 441 -5.43 22.09 21.68
N PRO A 442 -5.48 21.17 20.70
CA PRO A 442 -4.32 20.47 20.14
C PRO A 442 -3.12 21.33 19.81
N ARG A 443 -3.39 22.57 19.41
CA ARG A 443 -2.38 23.49 18.91
C ARG A 443 -1.60 24.16 20.04
N ALA A 444 -2.04 24.01 21.30
CA ALA A 444 -1.34 24.45 22.48
C ALA A 444 -0.33 23.42 23.03
N ASP A 445 -0.43 22.15 22.60
CA ASP A 445 0.46 21.05 22.99
C ASP A 445 1.60 20.93 21.97
N LEU A 446 2.60 21.81 22.11
CA LEU A 446 3.76 21.89 21.23
C LEU A 446 4.79 20.79 21.52
N THR A 447 4.78 20.24 22.73
CA THR A 447 5.61 19.09 23.12
C THR A 447 5.05 17.78 22.54
N GLY A 448 3.74 17.73 22.30
CA GLY A 448 3.02 16.54 21.85
C GLY A 448 2.85 15.50 22.96
N ASP A 449 2.85 15.91 24.22
CA ASP A 449 2.74 15.03 25.40
C ASP A 449 1.32 14.92 25.97
N LEU A 450 0.36 15.57 25.30
CA LEU A 450 -1.06 15.62 25.62
C LEU A 450 -1.38 16.42 26.90
N LEU A 451 -0.46 17.28 27.37
CA LEU A 451 -0.64 18.20 28.48
C LEU A 451 -0.17 19.59 28.08
N ILE A 452 -0.94 20.63 28.41
CA ILE A 452 -0.55 22.02 28.13
C ILE A 452 0.13 22.61 29.35
N ASP A 453 1.45 22.81 29.31
CA ASP A 453 2.23 23.28 30.46
C ASP A 453 3.46 24.16 30.09
N ASP A 454 4.42 24.24 31.02
CA ASP A 454 5.64 25.03 30.83
C ASP A 454 6.57 24.46 29.75
N GLY A 455 6.46 23.18 29.42
CA GLY A 455 7.11 22.58 28.26
C GLY A 455 6.71 23.27 26.96
N ASP A 456 5.41 23.47 26.74
CA ASP A 456 4.89 24.10 25.52
C ASP A 456 5.26 25.58 25.45
N LEU A 457 5.10 26.29 26.57
CA LEU A 457 5.49 27.70 26.65
C LEU A 457 6.98 27.90 26.33
N ASN A 458 7.84 27.02 26.84
CA ASN A 458 9.28 27.09 26.54
C ASN A 458 9.55 26.90 25.04
N LEU A 459 8.85 25.98 24.38
CA LEU A 459 8.98 25.77 22.93
C LEU A 459 8.52 26.99 22.12
N LEU A 460 7.42 27.61 22.53
CA LEU A 460 6.95 28.86 21.92
C LEU A 460 7.98 29.98 22.05
N LEU A 461 8.54 30.17 23.25
CA LEU A 461 9.48 31.25 23.54
C LEU A 461 10.83 31.12 22.81
N ILE A 462 11.24 29.91 22.43
CA ILE A 462 12.47 29.67 21.65
C ILE A 462 12.41 30.39 20.29
N ASP A 463 11.22 30.43 19.68
CA ASP A 463 11.02 30.99 18.35
C ASP A 463 10.29 32.36 18.39
N TRP A 464 10.15 32.98 19.56
CA TRP A 464 9.43 34.24 19.71
C TRP A 464 9.91 35.33 18.75
N GLY A 465 8.96 35.93 18.02
CA GLY A 465 9.20 36.98 17.04
C GLY A 465 9.75 36.48 15.70
N LYS A 466 9.91 35.16 15.49
CA LYS A 466 10.14 34.61 14.15
C LYS A 466 8.91 34.83 13.27
N GLY A 467 9.14 34.86 11.95
CA GLY A 467 8.12 35.24 10.96
C GLY A 467 7.92 36.74 10.80
N ILE A 468 8.39 37.55 11.76
CA ILE A 468 8.34 39.01 11.65
C ILE A 468 9.50 39.51 10.79
N GLY A 469 9.19 40.23 9.70
CA GLY A 469 10.23 40.90 8.90
C GLY A 469 11.10 41.85 9.74
N PRO A 470 12.27 42.27 9.26
CA PRO A 470 13.30 42.97 10.05
C PRO A 470 12.90 44.34 10.65
N ALA A 471 11.66 44.80 10.45
CA ALA A 471 11.17 46.12 10.85
C ALA A 471 10.27 46.14 12.11
N SER A 472 9.93 44.99 12.70
CA SER A 472 8.99 44.95 13.84
C SER A 472 9.32 43.85 14.85
N SER A 473 10.54 43.84 15.39
CA SER A 473 10.85 42.96 16.52
C SER A 473 9.93 43.31 17.71
N GLY A 474 8.91 42.50 17.95
CA GLY A 474 8.15 42.52 19.19
C GLY A 474 9.09 42.30 20.37
N ALA A 475 8.91 43.04 21.46
CA ALA A 475 9.66 42.77 22.67
C ALA A 475 9.30 41.36 23.17
N VAL A 476 10.31 40.53 23.47
CA VAL A 476 10.08 39.29 24.20
C VAL A 476 9.36 39.66 25.51
N PRO A 477 8.27 38.97 25.89
CA PRO A 477 7.55 39.25 27.14
C PRO A 477 8.52 39.31 28.32
N GLU A 478 8.54 40.42 29.06
CA GLU A 478 9.51 40.58 30.14
C GLU A 478 9.33 39.48 31.21
N PRO A 479 10.43 38.90 31.74
CA PRO A 479 10.36 37.79 32.70
C PRO A 479 9.47 38.06 33.91
N GLY A 480 9.40 39.32 34.37
CA GLY A 480 8.57 39.72 35.50
C GLY A 480 7.06 39.56 35.25
N THR A 481 6.61 39.83 34.02
CA THR A 481 5.21 39.70 33.61
C THR A 481 4.80 38.24 33.50
N MET A 482 5.71 37.39 33.02
CA MET A 482 5.50 35.94 32.91
C MET A 482 5.45 35.24 34.27
N VAL A 483 6.32 35.63 35.21
CA VAL A 483 6.30 35.10 36.59
C VAL A 483 5.01 35.46 37.33
N LEU A 484 4.45 36.64 37.07
CA LEU A 484 3.15 37.06 37.64
C LEU A 484 1.96 36.28 37.03
N LEU A 485 1.99 36.02 35.72
CA LEU A 485 0.97 35.22 35.01
C LEU A 485 1.00 33.74 35.47
N LEU A 486 2.17 33.10 35.43
CA LEU A 486 2.35 31.70 35.85
C LEU A 486 2.13 31.53 37.36
N GLY A 487 2.61 32.46 38.17
CA GLY A 487 2.40 32.48 39.62
C GLY A 487 0.93 32.68 39.99
N GLY A 488 0.17 33.49 39.23
CA GLY A 488 -1.27 33.68 39.41
C GLY A 488 -2.10 32.44 39.05
N LEU A 489 -1.79 31.81 37.91
CA LEU A 489 -2.45 30.58 37.44
C LEU A 489 -2.18 29.38 38.35
N GLY A 490 -0.94 29.19 38.82
CA GLY A 490 -0.60 28.14 39.78
C GLY A 490 -1.32 28.28 41.13
N ILE A 491 -1.62 29.51 41.55
CA ILE A 491 -2.40 29.79 42.77
C ILE A 491 -3.91 29.54 42.56
N LEU A 492 -4.43 29.81 41.36
CA LEU A 492 -5.84 29.57 41.01
C LEU A 492 -6.16 28.08 40.86
N LEU A 493 -5.28 27.30 40.21
CA LEU A 493 -5.44 25.86 40.04
C LEU A 493 -5.31 25.08 41.36
N ARG A 494 -4.49 25.57 42.30
CA ARG A 494 -4.38 24.97 43.65
C ARG A 494 -5.64 25.17 44.51
N LYS A 495 -6.45 26.19 44.21
CA LYS A 495 -7.74 26.45 44.88
C LYS A 495 -8.92 25.67 44.28
N GLY A 496 -8.77 25.07 43.10
CA GLY A 496 -9.83 24.27 42.45
C GLY A 496 -9.78 22.76 42.75
N ARG A 497 -8.77 22.29 43.49
CA ARG A 497 -8.55 20.86 43.85
C ARG A 497 -8.67 20.57 45.36
N GLU A 498 -9.25 21.49 46.14
CA GLU A 498 -9.65 21.24 47.55
C GLU A 498 -11.15 20.98 47.70
#